data_AF-A0A0L6VND6-F1
#
_entry.id   AF-A0A0L6VND6-F1
#
_cell.length_a   1.000
_cell.length_b   1.000
_cell.length_c   1.000
_cell.angle_alpha   90.00
_cell.angle_beta   90.00
_cell.angle_gamma   90.00
#
_symmetry.space_group_name_H-M   'P 1'
#
loop_
_entity.id
_entity.type
_entity.pdbx_description
1 polymer ?
#
loop_
_entity_poly.entity_id
_entity_poly.type
_entity_poly.pdbx_seq_one_letter_code
_entity_poly.pdbx_strand_id
1 'polypeptide(L)'
;MGEDSEEEAESDDEWDYLHVQLTQTALLRKPLAASDCSPLSRVPALRVLRHISSYLVRKKGAHTGSTALFTSYHSSFNSDSHHALAIKVSNVVFMYPQSSCCCTITCCSLWMLCMQILNVIVFVFFFGTNVYSSLGGPSTGYYSQKETYITPAPETFWIWTVINFLFLGFVVFQFLESGTKASIDVIGWRFAAIGVLQSIWVHLSVGHHYILAFVFSLLVASVVSHVYWDLVASSLRSKTELLLVHLPFSLLHAYLVFLLMLSAFTAFGVDKADHKAGPITQALVIVALLLLASTGIGYTLHSDQGDVAGAIVIAIELAGVFARQTDPESIHWVALASFVATACFASVRGGRIRLMDSERAPLIA
;
A
#
# COMPACT_ATOMS: atom_id res chain seq x y z
N MET A 1 -1.67 63.46 -11.43
CA MET A 1 -1.81 63.84 -10.01
C MET A 1 -2.45 62.66 -9.30
N GLY A 2 -1.75 61.78 -8.61
CA GLY A 2 -0.31 61.63 -8.39
C GLY A 2 0.01 60.15 -8.36
N GLU A 3 1.23 59.84 -8.76
CA GLU A 3 1.95 58.60 -8.50
C GLU A 3 2.03 58.36 -6.98
N ASP A 4 2.11 57.10 -6.56
CA ASP A 4 3.22 56.61 -5.72
C ASP A 4 3.22 55.08 -5.70
N SER A 5 4.40 54.58 -6.01
CA SER A 5 4.91 53.21 -6.11
C SER A 5 5.68 52.83 -4.83
N GLU A 6 5.67 51.56 -4.45
CA GLU A 6 6.69 50.81 -3.66
C GLU A 6 6.03 49.43 -3.35
N GLU A 7 6.45 48.26 -3.85
CA GLU A 7 7.75 47.57 -3.90
C GLU A 7 8.29 47.18 -2.51
N GLU A 8 8.05 45.92 -2.11
CA GLU A 8 8.88 45.03 -1.26
C GLU A 8 8.20 43.64 -1.28
N ALA A 9 8.68 42.64 -2.01
CA ALA A 9 9.89 41.82 -1.85
C ALA A 9 9.75 40.71 -0.78
N GLU A 10 9.69 39.47 -1.29
CA GLU A 10 10.59 38.36 -0.91
C GLU A 10 10.44 37.70 0.48
N SER A 11 9.74 36.55 0.53
CA SER A 11 10.14 35.41 1.38
C SER A 11 9.52 34.08 0.92
N ASP A 12 10.00 33.53 -0.21
CA ASP A 12 9.54 32.23 -0.75
C ASP A 12 10.62 31.12 -0.73
N ASP A 13 11.65 31.23 0.13
CA ASP A 13 12.82 30.32 0.12
C ASP A 13 13.02 29.51 1.42
N GLU A 14 11.96 29.18 2.18
CA GLU A 14 12.09 28.40 3.43
C GLU A 14 11.40 27.01 3.43
N TRP A 15 11.06 26.46 2.26
CA TRP A 15 10.59 25.07 2.16
C TRP A 15 11.45 24.15 1.29
N ASP A 16 12.43 24.68 0.54
CA ASP A 16 13.31 23.87 -0.32
C ASP A 16 14.56 23.31 0.40
N TYR A 17 14.88 23.76 1.61
CA TYR A 17 16.05 23.27 2.35
C TYR A 17 15.82 22.00 3.19
N LEU A 18 14.57 21.55 3.38
CA LEU A 18 14.26 20.33 4.14
C LEU A 18 14.09 19.07 3.29
N HIS A 19 14.04 19.19 1.96
CA HIS A 19 13.90 18.04 1.05
C HIS A 19 15.20 17.50 0.46
N VAL A 20 16.35 18.12 0.75
CA VAL A 20 17.66 17.74 0.16
C VAL A 20 18.56 16.93 1.13
N GLN A 21 18.22 16.83 2.42
CA GLN A 21 19.03 16.07 3.39
C GLN A 21 18.65 14.58 3.58
N LEU A 22 17.60 14.08 2.91
CA LEU A 22 17.23 12.65 2.96
C LEU A 22 17.64 11.84 1.72
N THR A 23 18.34 12.45 0.76
CA THR A 23 18.68 11.84 -0.55
C THR A 23 20.19 11.68 -0.77
N GLN A 24 20.99 11.51 0.28
CA GLN A 24 22.44 11.24 0.17
C GLN A 24 22.95 10.14 1.12
N THR A 25 22.23 9.03 1.26
CA THR A 25 22.79 7.83 1.92
C THR A 25 22.55 6.51 1.18
N ALA A 26 22.37 6.56 -0.15
CA ALA A 26 22.11 5.37 -0.95
C ALA A 26 22.95 5.27 -2.23
N LEU A 27 24.24 5.62 -2.19
CA LEU A 27 25.16 5.29 -3.29
C LEU A 27 26.54 4.88 -2.74
N LEU A 28 26.70 3.59 -2.47
CA LEU A 28 27.95 2.84 -2.64
C LEU A 28 27.68 1.35 -2.44
N ARG A 29 27.21 0.67 -3.48
CA ARG A 29 27.42 -0.78 -3.64
C ARG A 29 28.00 -1.07 -5.00
N LYS A 30 29.28 -1.47 -4.98
CA LYS A 30 29.98 -2.14 -6.07
C LYS A 30 29.27 -3.45 -6.46
N PRO A 31 29.46 -3.96 -7.69
CA PRO A 31 28.87 -5.20 -8.13
C PRO A 31 29.66 -6.38 -7.57
N LEU A 32 28.96 -7.41 -7.11
CA LEU A 32 29.52 -8.74 -6.93
C LEU A 32 28.62 -9.75 -7.62
N ALA A 33 29.18 -10.32 -8.68
CA ALA A 33 28.78 -11.60 -9.21
C ALA A 33 29.06 -12.68 -8.16
N ALA A 34 28.06 -13.50 -7.87
CA ALA A 34 28.16 -14.94 -7.63
C ALA A 34 26.78 -15.42 -7.16
N SER A 35 26.25 -16.39 -7.89
CA SER A 35 25.09 -17.20 -7.55
C SER A 35 25.28 -17.88 -6.19
N ASP A 36 24.40 -17.60 -5.23
CA ASP A 36 24.26 -18.43 -4.04
C ASP A 36 22.80 -18.48 -3.57
N CYS A 37 22.24 -19.68 -3.59
CA CYS A 37 20.95 -20.01 -2.98
C CYS A 37 21.06 -19.88 -1.45
N SER A 38 20.31 -18.96 -0.86
CA SER A 38 20.12 -18.88 0.59
C SER A 38 18.63 -18.82 0.93
N PRO A 39 18.16 -19.56 1.95
CA PRO A 39 16.73 -19.66 2.25
C PRO A 39 16.23 -18.48 3.09
N LEU A 40 15.00 -18.07 2.79
CA LEU A 40 14.18 -17.12 3.51
C LEU A 40 14.00 -17.52 4.99
N SER A 41 14.33 -16.61 5.90
CA SER A 41 13.60 -16.47 7.17
C SER A 41 13.77 -15.06 7.75
N ARG A 42 12.83 -14.14 7.51
CA ARG A 42 12.64 -12.95 8.37
C ARG A 42 11.18 -12.58 8.48
N VAL A 43 10.60 -12.90 9.64
CA VAL A 43 9.38 -12.29 10.18
C VAL A 43 9.74 -10.91 10.75
N PRO A 44 9.02 -9.81 10.42
CA PRO A 44 9.33 -8.49 10.94
C PRO A 44 8.52 -8.18 12.22
N ALA A 45 8.89 -8.78 13.36
CA ALA A 45 8.27 -8.45 14.66
C ALA A 45 9.24 -7.82 15.68
N LEU A 46 10.54 -7.77 15.39
CA LEU A 46 11.57 -7.38 16.37
C LEU A 46 12.27 -6.03 16.08
N ARG A 47 11.83 -5.28 15.05
CA ARG A 47 12.46 -4.00 14.69
C ARG A 47 11.90 -2.79 15.47
N VAL A 48 10.74 -2.91 16.12
CA VAL A 48 10.12 -1.82 16.90
C VAL A 48 10.64 -1.73 18.34
N LEU A 49 11.09 -2.85 18.94
CA LEU A 49 11.58 -2.85 20.32
C LEU A 49 13.02 -2.31 20.50
N ARG A 50 13.79 -2.19 19.43
CA ARG A 50 15.17 -1.68 19.51
C ARG A 50 15.26 -0.15 19.49
N HIS A 51 14.21 0.56 19.05
CA HIS A 51 14.20 2.03 19.05
C HIS A 51 13.70 2.68 20.35
N ILE A 52 12.92 1.95 21.16
CA ILE A 52 12.41 2.48 22.45
C ILE A 52 13.48 2.41 23.56
N SER A 53 14.42 1.46 23.49
CA SER A 53 15.49 1.32 24.49
C SER A 53 16.52 2.47 24.45
N SER A 54 16.75 3.07 23.28
CA SER A 54 17.69 4.19 23.11
C SER A 54 17.14 5.56 23.55
N TYR A 55 15.81 5.71 23.70
CA TYR A 55 15.20 6.98 24.12
C TYR A 55 15.04 7.13 25.64
N LEU A 56 15.01 6.03 26.40
CA LEU A 56 14.80 6.06 27.85
C LEU A 56 16.09 6.20 28.69
N VAL A 57 17.27 6.16 28.07
CA VAL A 57 18.56 6.33 28.78
C VAL A 57 19.05 7.79 28.78
N ARG A 58 18.42 8.71 28.02
CA ARG A 58 18.91 10.10 27.86
C ARG A 58 18.13 11.18 28.62
N LYS A 59 17.19 10.81 29.51
CA LYS A 59 16.35 11.78 30.25
C LYS A 59 16.30 11.53 31.77
N LYS A 60 17.47 11.33 32.39
CA LYS A 60 17.67 11.49 33.84
C LYS A 60 18.99 12.20 34.08
N GLY A 61 18.91 13.48 34.46
CA GLY A 61 20.09 14.23 34.92
C GLY A 61 20.02 15.72 34.57
N ALA A 62 19.09 16.46 35.18
CA ALA A 62 19.18 17.92 35.25
C ALA A 62 18.40 18.40 36.46
N HIS A 63 19.05 18.40 37.63
CA HIS A 63 18.82 19.39 38.68
C HIS A 63 19.97 19.35 39.68
N THR A 64 20.30 20.54 40.19
CA THR A 64 21.25 20.90 41.27
C THR A 64 22.72 21.14 40.90
N GLY A 65 23.20 22.35 41.21
CA GLY A 65 24.40 22.49 42.05
C GLY A 65 25.58 23.29 41.49
N SER A 66 25.50 24.61 41.65
CA SER A 66 26.56 25.60 41.96
C SER A 66 28.04 25.19 42.12
N THR A 67 28.91 25.98 41.47
CA THR A 67 30.22 26.55 41.91
C THR A 67 31.34 25.69 42.53
N ALA A 68 32.49 25.60 41.83
CA ALA A 68 33.89 25.83 42.30
C ALA A 68 34.89 25.26 41.26
N LEU A 69 35.75 26.09 40.64
CA LEU A 69 37.17 26.30 40.99
C LEU A 69 38.08 25.07 40.80
N PHE A 70 38.90 25.01 39.74
CA PHE A 70 40.37 25.11 39.83
C PHE A 70 41.06 24.94 38.46
N THR A 71 42.27 25.46 38.45
CA THR A 71 43.19 25.82 37.37
C THR A 71 43.86 24.65 36.63
N SER A 72 44.15 24.94 35.35
CA SER A 72 45.42 24.74 34.63
C SER A 72 46.37 23.64 35.12
N TYR A 73 46.60 22.64 34.26
CA TYR A 73 47.87 21.93 34.18
C TYR A 73 48.28 21.80 32.72
N HIS A 74 49.47 22.33 32.45
CA HIS A 74 50.19 22.28 31.19
C HIS A 74 51.18 21.11 31.28
N SER A 75 51.12 20.14 30.38
CA SER A 75 52.32 19.35 30.03
C SER A 75 52.19 18.72 28.64
N SER A 76 53.20 19.07 27.86
CA SER A 76 53.56 18.55 26.55
C SER A 76 53.85 17.05 26.62
N PHE A 77 53.43 16.25 25.63
CA PHE A 77 54.20 15.10 25.16
C PHE A 77 53.72 14.56 23.80
N ASN A 78 54.54 14.86 22.80
CA ASN A 78 55.09 14.01 21.77
C ASN A 78 54.23 13.22 20.76
N SER A 79 54.71 13.34 19.53
CA SER A 79 54.39 12.63 18.30
C SER A 79 54.65 11.12 18.41
N ASP A 80 54.00 10.38 17.52
CA ASP A 80 54.31 9.01 17.08
C ASP A 80 53.84 7.88 18.01
N SER A 81 52.70 7.27 17.70
CA SER A 81 52.59 5.81 17.63
C SER A 81 51.25 5.33 17.06
N HIS A 82 51.38 4.42 16.09
CA HIS A 82 50.34 3.59 15.51
C HIS A 82 49.55 2.82 16.58
N HIS A 83 48.23 3.02 16.67
CA HIS A 83 47.33 2.00 17.20
C HIS A 83 46.04 1.94 16.40
N ALA A 84 45.96 0.88 15.57
CA ALA A 84 44.75 0.40 14.96
C ALA A 84 43.74 0.01 16.07
N LEU A 85 42.65 0.76 16.16
CA LEU A 85 41.51 0.41 17.00
C LEU A 85 40.68 -0.66 16.26
N ALA A 86 41.12 -1.90 16.34
CA ALA A 86 40.36 -3.06 15.89
C ALA A 86 39.20 -3.30 16.88
N ILE A 87 38.01 -2.79 16.55
CA ILE A 87 36.77 -3.17 17.22
C ILE A 87 36.48 -4.63 16.84
N LYS A 88 36.93 -5.54 17.70
CA LYS A 88 36.64 -6.97 17.65
C LYS A 88 35.19 -7.19 18.12
N VAL A 89 34.22 -7.05 17.21
CA VAL A 89 32.87 -7.58 17.42
C VAL A 89 32.94 -9.08 17.17
N SER A 90 32.78 -9.86 18.24
CA SER A 90 32.79 -11.33 18.21
C SER A 90 31.87 -11.89 17.13
N ASN A 91 32.49 -12.51 16.12
CA ASN A 91 31.86 -13.43 15.19
C ASN A 91 31.37 -14.66 15.97
N VAL A 92 30.10 -14.68 16.33
CA VAL A 92 29.39 -15.94 16.62
C VAL A 92 28.73 -16.37 15.32
N VAL A 93 29.50 -17.10 14.50
CA VAL A 93 28.98 -17.85 13.38
C VAL A 93 28.29 -19.07 13.96
N PHE A 94 26.96 -19.03 14.07
CA PHE A 94 26.16 -20.23 14.27
C PHE A 94 26.24 -21.06 12.98
N MET A 95 27.16 -22.03 12.95
CA MET A 95 27.10 -23.15 12.01
C MET A 95 25.88 -24.00 12.37
N TYR A 96 24.80 -23.87 11.61
CA TYR A 96 23.75 -24.89 11.59
C TYR A 96 24.22 -26.06 10.72
N PRO A 97 24.02 -27.32 11.15
CA PRO A 97 24.50 -28.49 10.41
C PRO A 97 23.73 -28.65 9.08
N GLN A 98 24.48 -28.60 7.96
CA GLN A 98 24.02 -28.79 6.59
C GLN A 98 23.82 -30.27 6.18
N SER A 99 23.34 -31.13 7.09
CA SER A 99 23.30 -32.57 6.86
C SER A 99 21.90 -33.18 7.02
N SER A 100 20.88 -32.57 6.40
CA SER A 100 19.53 -33.16 6.29
C SER A 100 18.76 -32.74 5.02
N CYS A 101 19.47 -32.44 3.92
CA CYS A 101 18.88 -31.82 2.73
C CYS A 101 18.02 -32.74 1.83
N CYS A 102 17.99 -34.06 2.05
CA CYS A 102 17.26 -34.96 1.16
C CYS A 102 15.76 -35.09 1.49
N CYS A 103 15.35 -34.77 2.73
CA CYS A 103 13.93 -34.76 3.12
C CYS A 103 13.25 -33.39 2.86
N THR A 104 14.04 -32.37 2.49
CA THR A 104 13.58 -30.98 2.32
C THR A 104 12.97 -30.73 0.94
N ILE A 105 13.40 -31.45 -0.10
CA ILE A 105 12.96 -31.19 -1.48
C ILE A 105 11.51 -31.64 -1.69
N THR A 106 11.14 -32.82 -1.21
CA THR A 106 9.75 -33.31 -1.26
C THR A 106 8.83 -32.49 -0.38
N CYS A 107 9.28 -32.08 0.81
CA CYS A 107 8.49 -31.23 1.71
C CYS A 107 8.26 -29.83 1.11
N CYS A 108 9.29 -29.22 0.50
CA CYS A 108 9.17 -27.93 -0.18
C CYS A 108 8.23 -28.00 -1.39
N SER A 109 8.37 -29.04 -2.22
CA SER A 109 7.51 -29.26 -3.39
C SER A 109 6.04 -29.46 -2.99
N LEU A 110 5.80 -30.22 -1.92
CA LEU A 110 4.46 -30.42 -1.39
C LEU A 110 3.87 -29.12 -0.83
N TRP A 111 4.66 -28.34 -0.10
CA TRP A 111 4.22 -27.04 0.43
C TRP A 111 3.81 -26.06 -0.67
N MET A 112 4.60 -25.97 -1.73
CA MET A 112 4.30 -25.12 -2.89
C MET A 112 2.97 -25.53 -3.54
N LEU A 113 2.77 -26.83 -3.75
CA LEU A 113 1.53 -27.36 -4.31
C LEU A 113 0.32 -27.08 -3.40
N CYS A 114 0.45 -27.27 -2.09
CA CYS A 114 -0.60 -26.95 -1.13
C CYS A 114 -1.02 -25.48 -1.20
N MET A 115 -0.08 -24.55 -1.34
CA MET A 115 -0.38 -23.12 -1.48
C MET A 115 -1.09 -22.80 -2.80
N GLN A 116 -0.65 -23.39 -3.92
CA GLN A 116 -1.33 -23.20 -5.21
C GLN A 116 -2.77 -23.72 -5.17
N ILE A 117 -2.99 -24.92 -4.61
CA ILE A 117 -4.33 -25.51 -4.44
C ILE A 117 -5.19 -24.64 -3.52
N LEU A 118 -4.63 -24.18 -2.40
CA LEU A 118 -5.34 -23.28 -1.48
C LEU A 118 -5.78 -21.99 -2.18
N ASN A 119 -4.91 -21.40 -3.00
CA ASN A 119 -5.24 -20.21 -3.79
C ASN A 119 -6.38 -20.49 -4.79
N VAL A 120 -6.38 -21.65 -5.46
CA VAL A 120 -7.48 -22.06 -6.35
C VAL A 120 -8.80 -22.17 -5.58
N ILE A 121 -8.78 -22.86 -4.44
CA ILE A 121 -9.98 -23.04 -3.61
C ILE A 121 -10.52 -21.68 -3.16
N VAL A 122 -9.66 -20.82 -2.60
CA VAL A 122 -10.06 -19.50 -2.13
C VAL A 122 -10.56 -18.63 -3.28
N PHE A 123 -9.93 -18.69 -4.45
CA PHE A 123 -10.41 -17.98 -5.63
C PHE A 123 -11.82 -18.45 -6.02
N VAL A 124 -12.11 -19.75 -6.05
CA VAL A 124 -13.45 -20.26 -6.37
C VAL A 124 -14.50 -19.73 -5.39
N PHE A 125 -14.21 -19.73 -4.09
CA PHE A 125 -15.12 -19.18 -3.07
C PHE A 125 -15.29 -17.67 -3.20
N PHE A 126 -14.19 -16.94 -3.39
CA PHE A 126 -14.17 -15.49 -3.56
C PHE A 126 -14.95 -15.07 -4.82
N PHE A 127 -14.66 -15.71 -5.95
CA PHE A 127 -15.36 -15.51 -7.21
C PHE A 127 -16.84 -15.82 -7.07
N GLY A 128 -17.19 -16.99 -6.51
CA GLY A 128 -18.57 -17.39 -6.28
C GLY A 128 -19.34 -16.40 -5.41
N THR A 129 -18.73 -15.89 -4.35
CA THR A 129 -19.36 -14.91 -3.44
C THR A 129 -19.59 -13.55 -4.12
N ASN A 130 -18.62 -13.09 -4.94
CA ASN A 130 -18.76 -11.84 -5.68
C ASN A 130 -19.80 -11.96 -6.81
N VAL A 131 -19.82 -13.08 -7.54
CA VAL A 131 -20.81 -13.36 -8.58
C VAL A 131 -22.21 -13.47 -7.97
N TYR A 132 -22.35 -14.19 -6.87
CA TYR A 132 -23.62 -14.28 -6.14
C TYR A 132 -24.11 -12.91 -5.68
N SER A 133 -23.21 -12.08 -5.13
CA SER A 133 -23.56 -10.72 -4.68
C SER A 133 -23.86 -9.75 -5.83
N SER A 134 -23.34 -9.99 -7.04
CA SER A 134 -23.55 -9.12 -8.21
C SER A 134 -24.79 -9.53 -9.02
N LEU A 135 -25.08 -10.83 -9.09
CA LEU A 135 -26.25 -11.39 -9.78
C LEU A 135 -27.48 -11.49 -8.88
N GLY A 136 -27.28 -11.44 -7.57
CA GLY A 136 -28.36 -11.32 -6.61
C GLY A 136 -29.24 -10.13 -6.98
N GLY A 137 -30.55 -10.37 -7.13
CA GLY A 137 -31.52 -9.32 -7.44
C GLY A 137 -31.55 -8.19 -6.39
N PRO A 138 -32.46 -7.21 -6.54
CA PRO A 138 -32.48 -5.98 -5.74
C PRO A 138 -32.50 -6.18 -4.21
N SER A 139 -32.94 -7.34 -3.74
CA SER A 139 -33.01 -7.72 -2.32
C SER A 139 -31.79 -8.48 -1.80
N THR A 140 -30.71 -8.60 -2.58
CA THR A 140 -29.54 -9.44 -2.22
C THR A 140 -28.22 -8.79 -2.63
N GLY A 141 -27.14 -9.10 -1.91
CA GLY A 141 -25.78 -8.73 -2.29
C GLY A 141 -25.40 -7.28 -1.97
N TYR A 142 -24.74 -6.60 -2.92
CA TYR A 142 -24.29 -5.21 -2.73
C TYR A 142 -25.45 -4.21 -2.69
N TYR A 143 -26.61 -4.58 -3.25
CA TYR A 143 -27.79 -3.71 -3.36
C TYR A 143 -28.66 -3.67 -2.11
N SER A 144 -28.51 -4.64 -1.20
CA SER A 144 -29.30 -4.71 0.03
C SER A 144 -28.67 -3.93 1.19
N GLN A 145 -27.56 -3.22 0.96
CA GLN A 145 -26.87 -2.47 2.00
C GLN A 145 -27.54 -1.11 2.23
N LYS A 146 -27.42 -0.61 3.46
CA LYS A 146 -27.82 0.74 3.85
C LYS A 146 -27.22 1.77 2.89
N GLU A 147 -28.07 2.57 2.27
CA GLU A 147 -27.63 3.61 1.34
C GLU A 147 -27.10 4.81 2.14
N THR A 148 -25.93 5.30 1.76
CA THR A 148 -25.29 6.46 2.36
C THR A 148 -24.95 7.49 1.30
N TYR A 149 -24.57 8.69 1.72
CA TYR A 149 -24.19 9.77 0.81
C TYR A 149 -22.85 9.56 0.09
N ILE A 150 -22.10 8.49 0.40
CA ILE A 150 -20.91 8.06 -0.35
C ILE A 150 -21.17 6.81 -1.21
N THR A 151 -22.37 6.21 -1.12
CA THR A 151 -22.70 5.01 -1.89
C THR A 151 -22.66 5.34 -3.39
N PRO A 152 -21.88 4.60 -4.21
CA PRO A 152 -21.76 4.88 -5.63
C PRO A 152 -22.95 4.29 -6.40
N ALA A 153 -23.02 4.60 -7.69
CA ALA A 153 -24.02 4.01 -8.56
C ALA A 153 -23.79 2.50 -8.74
N PRO A 154 -24.86 1.68 -8.82
CA PRO A 154 -24.82 0.23 -9.06
C PRO A 154 -23.82 -0.25 -10.11
N GLU A 155 -23.69 0.49 -11.20
CA GLU A 155 -22.85 0.15 -12.33
C GLU A 155 -21.34 0.13 -12.00
N THR A 156 -20.87 0.81 -10.95
CA THR A 156 -19.44 0.77 -10.60
C THR A 156 -19.03 -0.58 -10.03
N PHE A 157 -19.97 -1.32 -9.42
CA PHE A 157 -19.70 -2.66 -8.87
C PHE A 157 -19.27 -3.69 -9.94
N TRP A 158 -19.48 -3.41 -11.24
CA TRP A 158 -18.94 -4.25 -12.32
C TRP A 158 -17.42 -4.34 -12.33
N ILE A 159 -16.70 -3.45 -11.64
CA ILE A 159 -15.25 -3.54 -11.46
C ILE A 159 -14.82 -4.87 -10.82
N TRP A 160 -15.68 -5.47 -9.98
CA TRP A 160 -15.44 -6.81 -9.43
C TRP A 160 -15.28 -7.86 -10.52
N THR A 161 -16.01 -7.76 -11.63
CA THR A 161 -15.88 -8.71 -12.74
C THR A 161 -14.50 -8.62 -13.38
N VAL A 162 -13.99 -7.40 -13.55
CA VAL A 162 -12.64 -7.15 -14.09
C VAL A 162 -11.57 -7.70 -13.14
N ILE A 163 -11.67 -7.38 -11.85
CA ILE A 163 -10.75 -7.86 -10.80
C ILE A 163 -10.74 -9.39 -10.75
N ASN A 164 -11.92 -10.02 -10.75
CA ASN A 164 -12.05 -11.47 -10.72
C ASN A 164 -11.49 -12.14 -11.98
N PHE A 165 -11.69 -11.55 -13.16
CA PHE A 165 -11.12 -12.07 -14.39
C PHE A 165 -9.59 -12.01 -14.38
N LEU A 166 -9.00 -10.94 -13.86
CA LEU A 166 -7.55 -10.84 -13.68
C LEU A 166 -7.03 -11.83 -12.62
N PHE A 167 -7.76 -12.04 -11.52
CA PHE A 167 -7.40 -13.07 -10.54
C PHE A 167 -7.52 -14.49 -11.10
N LEU A 168 -8.43 -14.75 -12.03
CA LEU A 168 -8.44 -16.03 -12.76
C LEU A 168 -7.13 -16.20 -13.53
N GLY A 169 -6.67 -15.15 -14.21
CA GLY A 169 -5.37 -15.11 -14.88
C GLY A 169 -4.21 -15.38 -13.90
N PHE A 170 -4.21 -14.75 -12.73
CA PHE A 170 -3.25 -14.98 -11.65
C PHE A 170 -3.22 -16.46 -11.19
N VAL A 171 -4.40 -17.05 -10.95
CA VAL A 171 -4.55 -18.43 -10.48
C VAL A 171 -4.12 -19.46 -11.53
N VAL A 172 -4.24 -19.16 -12.81
CA VAL A 172 -3.67 -20.00 -13.87
C VAL A 172 -2.16 -19.77 -13.97
N PHE A 173 -1.71 -18.51 -13.88
CA PHE A 173 -0.31 -18.13 -14.01
C PHE A 173 0.58 -18.72 -12.91
N GLN A 174 0.07 -18.88 -11.68
CA GLN A 174 0.86 -19.45 -10.57
C GLN A 174 1.37 -20.88 -10.82
N PHE A 175 0.83 -21.62 -11.80
CA PHE A 175 1.28 -22.96 -12.18
C PHE A 175 2.45 -22.96 -13.17
N LEU A 176 2.78 -21.80 -13.74
CA LEU A 176 3.97 -21.63 -14.57
C LEU A 176 5.19 -21.40 -13.69
N GLU A 177 6.38 -21.75 -14.19
CA GLU A 177 7.64 -21.60 -13.45
C GLU A 177 7.89 -20.14 -13.03
N SER A 178 7.62 -19.19 -13.93
CA SER A 178 7.70 -17.75 -13.64
C SER A 178 6.69 -17.30 -12.59
N GLY A 179 5.45 -17.80 -12.66
CA GLY A 179 4.38 -17.42 -11.75
C GLY A 179 4.50 -18.04 -10.37
N THR A 180 5.06 -19.26 -10.28
CA THR A 180 5.26 -19.97 -9.00
C THR A 180 6.12 -19.14 -8.07
N LYS A 181 7.22 -18.57 -8.59
CA LYS A 181 8.12 -17.72 -7.80
C LYS A 181 7.41 -16.46 -7.28
N ALA A 182 6.72 -15.73 -8.17
CA ALA A 182 6.01 -14.52 -7.78
C ALA A 182 4.86 -14.79 -6.77
N SER A 183 4.07 -15.83 -7.02
CA SER A 183 2.92 -16.18 -6.18
C SER A 183 3.32 -16.71 -4.82
N ILE A 184 4.35 -17.55 -4.71
CA ILE A 184 4.72 -18.17 -3.45
C ILE A 184 5.61 -17.26 -2.60
N ASP A 185 6.61 -16.61 -3.22
CA ASP A 185 7.59 -15.81 -2.46
C ASP A 185 7.04 -14.46 -2.02
N VAL A 186 6.21 -13.81 -2.86
CA VAL A 186 5.71 -12.45 -2.59
C VAL A 186 4.34 -12.47 -1.93
N ILE A 187 3.41 -13.26 -2.48
CA ILE A 187 2.00 -13.25 -2.03
C ILE A 187 1.78 -14.30 -0.93
N GLY A 188 2.19 -15.54 -1.18
CA GLY A 188 2.09 -16.66 -0.26
C GLY A 188 0.66 -16.89 0.24
N TRP A 189 0.53 -17.17 1.54
CA TRP A 189 -0.77 -17.44 2.20
C TRP A 189 -1.70 -16.22 2.27
N ARG A 190 -1.21 -15.01 1.97
CA ARG A 190 -1.99 -13.78 2.15
C ARG A 190 -3.18 -13.72 1.20
N PHE A 191 -3.07 -14.28 -0.01
CA PHE A 191 -4.21 -14.39 -0.93
C PHE A 191 -5.35 -15.21 -0.34
N ALA A 192 -5.01 -16.32 0.32
CA ALA A 192 -5.99 -17.14 1.03
C ALA A 192 -6.69 -16.34 2.15
N ALA A 193 -5.90 -15.60 2.94
CA ALA A 193 -6.43 -14.75 4.00
C ALA A 193 -7.35 -13.63 3.48
N ILE A 194 -6.98 -12.99 2.35
CA ILE A 194 -7.80 -11.97 1.70
C ILE A 194 -9.17 -12.54 1.33
N GLY A 195 -9.22 -13.70 0.67
CA GLY A 195 -10.49 -14.28 0.25
C GLY A 195 -11.38 -14.72 1.42
N VAL A 196 -10.80 -15.28 2.50
CA VAL A 196 -11.54 -15.63 3.71
C VAL A 196 -12.09 -14.39 4.41
N LEU A 197 -11.24 -13.39 4.67
CA LEU A 197 -11.64 -12.16 5.33
C LEU A 197 -12.69 -11.38 4.51
N GLN A 198 -12.56 -11.34 3.18
CA GLN A 198 -13.53 -10.71 2.31
C GLN A 198 -14.88 -11.46 2.34
N SER A 199 -14.87 -12.79 2.36
CA SER A 199 -16.11 -13.57 2.43
C SER A 199 -16.87 -13.31 3.73
N ILE A 200 -16.14 -13.18 4.86
CA ILE A 200 -16.72 -12.80 6.14
C ILE A 200 -17.28 -11.37 6.08
N TRP A 201 -16.54 -10.43 5.48
CA TRP A 201 -17.02 -9.06 5.28
C TRP A 201 -18.33 -9.02 4.49
N VAL A 202 -18.43 -9.73 3.35
CA VAL A 202 -19.66 -9.78 2.54
C VAL A 202 -20.82 -10.34 3.39
N HIS A 203 -20.60 -11.46 4.07
CA HIS A 203 -21.62 -12.10 4.90
C HIS A 203 -22.15 -11.17 5.99
N LEU A 204 -21.25 -10.48 6.71
CA LEU A 204 -21.63 -9.52 7.76
C LEU A 204 -22.37 -8.31 7.18
N SER A 205 -21.97 -7.84 6.00
CA SER A 205 -22.59 -6.69 5.36
C SER A 205 -24.02 -7.00 4.88
N VAL A 206 -24.22 -8.17 4.28
CA VAL A 206 -25.56 -8.66 3.89
C VAL A 206 -26.43 -8.94 5.13
N GLY A 207 -25.83 -9.42 6.21
CA GLY A 207 -26.51 -9.60 7.51
C GLY A 207 -26.76 -8.30 8.29
N HIS A 208 -26.50 -7.13 7.70
CA HIS A 208 -26.65 -5.81 8.32
C HIS A 208 -25.82 -5.59 9.61
N HIS A 209 -24.77 -6.39 9.82
CA HIS A 209 -23.85 -6.25 10.95
C HIS A 209 -22.73 -5.24 10.63
N TYR A 210 -23.11 -3.99 10.35
CA TYR A 210 -22.23 -2.99 9.73
C TYR A 210 -20.97 -2.64 10.51
N ILE A 211 -21.02 -2.60 11.85
CA ILE A 211 -19.83 -2.32 12.67
C ILE A 211 -18.80 -3.45 12.54
N LEU A 212 -19.26 -4.71 12.60
CA LEU A 212 -18.39 -5.86 12.41
C LEU A 212 -17.87 -5.92 10.97
N ALA A 213 -18.72 -5.64 9.99
CA ALA A 213 -18.30 -5.50 8.60
C ALA A 213 -17.19 -4.45 8.46
N PHE A 214 -17.34 -3.26 9.06
CA PHE A 214 -16.28 -2.26 9.05
C PHE A 214 -14.95 -2.76 9.65
N VAL A 215 -14.99 -3.47 10.78
CA VAL A 215 -13.78 -4.08 11.36
C VAL A 215 -13.13 -5.07 10.40
N PHE A 216 -13.91 -5.94 9.75
CA PHE A 216 -13.36 -6.87 8.75
C PHE A 216 -12.84 -6.15 7.50
N SER A 217 -13.45 -5.04 7.08
CA SER A 217 -12.94 -4.23 5.97
C SER A 217 -11.55 -3.66 6.24
N LEU A 218 -11.27 -3.24 7.49
CA LEU A 218 -9.94 -2.81 7.93
C LEU A 218 -8.92 -3.96 7.85
N LEU A 219 -9.32 -5.16 8.27
CA LEU A 219 -8.45 -6.35 8.21
C LEU A 219 -8.12 -6.73 6.76
N VAL A 220 -9.13 -6.79 5.88
CA VAL A 220 -8.90 -7.09 4.46
C VAL A 220 -8.02 -6.02 3.82
N ALA A 221 -8.34 -4.74 4.02
CA ALA A 221 -7.57 -3.63 3.48
C ALA A 221 -6.10 -3.71 3.96
N SER A 222 -5.86 -3.99 5.24
CA SER A 222 -4.51 -4.14 5.79
C SER A 222 -3.72 -5.28 5.13
N VAL A 223 -4.32 -6.46 4.94
CA VAL A 223 -3.65 -7.60 4.28
C VAL A 223 -3.37 -7.28 2.81
N VAL A 224 -4.33 -6.68 2.10
CA VAL A 224 -4.13 -6.30 0.69
C VAL A 224 -3.08 -5.21 0.55
N SER A 225 -3.07 -4.19 1.42
CA SER A 225 -2.01 -3.17 1.43
C SER A 225 -0.64 -3.81 1.63
N HIS A 226 -0.51 -4.79 2.52
CA HIS A 226 0.76 -5.50 2.71
C HIS A 226 1.20 -6.24 1.44
N VAL A 227 0.27 -6.92 0.75
CA VAL A 227 0.59 -7.59 -0.52
C VAL A 227 0.96 -6.58 -1.60
N TYR A 228 0.21 -5.48 -1.71
CA TYR A 228 0.48 -4.40 -2.65
C TYR A 228 1.88 -3.81 -2.46
N TRP A 229 2.26 -3.48 -1.22
CA TRP A 229 3.59 -2.92 -0.95
C TRP A 229 4.73 -3.91 -1.20
N ASP A 230 4.53 -5.20 -0.89
CA ASP A 230 5.52 -6.23 -1.21
C ASP A 230 5.66 -6.42 -2.73
N LEU A 231 4.56 -6.31 -3.50
CA LEU A 231 4.59 -6.37 -4.96
C LEU A 231 5.28 -5.15 -5.57
N VAL A 232 5.00 -3.94 -5.08
CA VAL A 232 5.67 -2.70 -5.52
C VAL A 232 7.17 -2.74 -5.19
N ALA A 233 7.54 -3.30 -4.04
CA ALA A 233 8.94 -3.47 -3.65
C ALA A 233 9.65 -4.60 -4.41
N SER A 234 8.91 -5.54 -4.98
CA SER A 234 9.46 -6.66 -5.73
C SER A 234 9.87 -6.25 -7.14
N SER A 235 11.03 -6.71 -7.61
CA SER A 235 11.49 -6.46 -8.97
C SER A 235 10.83 -7.41 -9.97
N LEU A 236 9.50 -7.33 -10.14
CA LEU A 236 8.83 -8.06 -11.22
C LEU A 236 9.31 -7.48 -12.56
N ARG A 237 9.86 -8.31 -13.43
CA ARG A 237 10.56 -7.85 -14.64
C ARG A 237 9.78 -8.10 -15.91
N SER A 238 8.89 -9.10 -15.91
CA SER A 238 8.14 -9.45 -17.11
C SER A 238 6.82 -8.68 -17.20
N LYS A 239 6.43 -8.30 -18.42
CA LYS A 239 5.11 -7.70 -18.68
C LYS A 239 3.97 -8.62 -18.23
N THR A 240 4.18 -9.94 -18.31
CA THR A 240 3.22 -10.95 -17.88
C THR A 240 3.05 -10.96 -16.37
N GLU A 241 4.12 -10.87 -15.58
CA GLU A 241 4.02 -10.72 -14.11
C GLU A 241 3.34 -9.41 -13.73
N LEU A 242 3.67 -8.31 -14.42
CA LEU A 242 3.03 -7.03 -14.18
C LEU A 242 1.50 -7.12 -14.44
N LEU A 243 1.11 -7.75 -15.55
CA LEU A 243 -0.30 -7.87 -15.95
C LEU A 243 -1.10 -8.89 -15.13
N LEU A 244 -0.53 -10.06 -14.84
CA LEU A 244 -1.24 -11.17 -14.20
C LEU A 244 -1.02 -11.25 -12.69
N VAL A 245 0.00 -10.58 -12.15
CA VAL A 245 0.28 -10.55 -10.71
C VAL A 245 0.05 -9.15 -10.16
N HIS A 246 0.78 -8.14 -10.64
CA HIS A 246 0.70 -6.81 -10.02
C HIS A 246 -0.66 -6.11 -10.24
N LEU A 247 -1.16 -6.12 -11.47
CA LEU A 247 -2.39 -5.42 -11.85
C LEU A 247 -3.63 -5.83 -11.04
N PRO A 248 -3.99 -7.13 -10.84
CA PRO A 248 -5.16 -7.48 -10.05
C PRO A 248 -5.08 -7.01 -8.59
N PHE A 249 -3.89 -7.08 -7.97
CA PHE A 249 -3.72 -6.61 -6.58
C PHE A 249 -3.73 -5.09 -6.48
N SER A 250 -3.22 -4.37 -7.47
CA SER A 250 -3.32 -2.92 -7.58
C SER A 250 -4.79 -2.47 -7.65
N LEU A 251 -5.58 -3.04 -8.57
CA LEU A 251 -7.00 -2.75 -8.71
C LEU A 251 -7.78 -3.09 -7.43
N LEU A 252 -7.50 -4.26 -6.85
CA LEU A 252 -8.12 -4.68 -5.59
C LEU A 252 -7.79 -3.74 -4.44
N HIS A 253 -6.52 -3.32 -4.31
CA HIS A 253 -6.09 -2.42 -3.24
C HIS A 253 -6.79 -1.05 -3.36
N ALA A 254 -6.84 -0.47 -4.55
CA ALA A 254 -7.57 0.78 -4.80
C ALA A 254 -9.06 0.65 -4.48
N TYR A 255 -9.69 -0.43 -4.96
CA TYR A 255 -11.10 -0.69 -4.66
C TYR A 255 -11.36 -0.84 -3.15
N LEU A 256 -10.47 -1.53 -2.42
CA LEU A 256 -10.64 -1.71 -0.98
C LEU A 256 -10.43 -0.43 -0.16
N VAL A 257 -9.62 0.51 -0.64
CA VAL A 257 -9.55 1.85 -0.02
C VAL A 257 -10.91 2.55 -0.12
N PHE A 258 -11.55 2.49 -1.28
CA PHE A 258 -12.91 3.00 -1.45
C PHE A 258 -13.90 2.23 -0.56
N LEU A 259 -13.85 0.89 -0.58
CA LEU A 259 -14.73 0.03 0.19
C LEU A 259 -14.59 0.26 1.70
N LEU A 260 -13.40 0.60 2.18
CA LEU A 260 -13.14 0.95 3.56
C LEU A 260 -13.88 2.25 3.96
N MET A 261 -13.84 3.28 3.10
CA MET A 261 -14.61 4.51 3.31
C MET A 261 -16.12 4.20 3.28
N LEU A 262 -16.59 3.45 2.28
CA LEU A 262 -17.99 3.04 2.17
C LEU A 262 -18.45 2.27 3.43
N SER A 263 -17.64 1.33 3.91
CA SER A 263 -17.94 0.54 5.12
C SER A 263 -18.00 1.42 6.37
N ALA A 264 -17.14 2.43 6.49
CA ALA A 264 -17.17 3.39 7.59
C ALA A 264 -18.48 4.19 7.62
N PHE A 265 -18.91 4.72 6.46
CA PHE A 265 -20.18 5.45 6.36
C PHE A 265 -21.39 4.53 6.53
N THR A 266 -21.31 3.29 6.08
CA THR A 266 -22.39 2.31 6.30
C THR A 266 -22.56 2.03 7.80
N ALA A 267 -21.44 1.84 8.51
CA ALA A 267 -21.42 1.56 9.95
C ALA A 267 -21.85 2.75 10.82
N PHE A 268 -21.35 3.96 10.53
CA PHE A 268 -21.48 5.12 11.41
C PHE A 268 -22.28 6.29 10.83
N GLY A 269 -22.50 6.30 9.51
CA GLY A 269 -23.25 7.34 8.82
C GLY A 269 -24.75 7.21 9.00
N VAL A 270 -25.50 8.16 8.43
CA VAL A 270 -26.97 8.13 8.40
C VAL A 270 -27.45 7.35 7.18
N ASP A 271 -28.62 6.71 7.30
CA ASP A 271 -29.30 6.12 6.14
C ASP A 271 -29.92 7.25 5.31
N LYS A 272 -29.59 7.30 4.01
CA LYS A 272 -30.11 8.30 3.08
C LYS A 272 -31.60 8.13 2.82
N ALA A 273 -32.14 6.91 2.93
CA ALA A 273 -33.56 6.65 2.73
C ALA A 273 -34.42 7.33 3.81
N ASP A 274 -33.91 7.37 5.05
CA ASP A 274 -34.66 7.85 6.21
C ASP A 274 -34.29 9.28 6.61
N HIS A 275 -33.05 9.73 6.35
CA HIS A 275 -32.53 10.99 6.89
C HIS A 275 -31.80 11.84 5.82
N LYS A 276 -32.17 13.12 5.77
CA LYS A 276 -31.44 14.12 4.99
C LYS A 276 -30.05 14.39 5.58
N ALA A 277 -29.08 14.68 4.71
CA ALA A 277 -27.72 15.02 5.13
C ALA A 277 -27.73 16.30 5.98
N GLY A 278 -27.31 16.19 7.23
CA GLY A 278 -26.97 17.36 8.04
C GLY A 278 -25.62 17.95 7.63
N PRO A 279 -25.29 19.19 8.07
CA PRO A 279 -24.03 19.85 7.73
C PRO A 279 -22.78 19.04 8.09
N ILE A 280 -22.80 18.32 9.21
CA ILE A 280 -21.70 17.46 9.66
C ILE A 280 -21.52 16.26 8.71
N THR A 281 -22.62 15.58 8.36
CA THR A 281 -22.60 14.46 7.41
C THR A 281 -22.04 14.91 6.07
N GLN A 282 -22.52 16.05 5.56
CA GLN A 282 -22.06 16.64 4.31
C GLN A 282 -20.57 16.96 4.34
N ALA A 283 -20.07 17.58 5.42
CA ALA A 283 -18.66 17.87 5.59
C ALA A 283 -17.79 16.60 5.63
N LEU A 284 -18.21 15.57 6.37
CA LEU A 284 -17.47 14.30 6.46
C LEU A 284 -17.41 13.58 5.11
N VAL A 285 -18.51 13.56 4.35
CA VAL A 285 -18.52 12.95 3.01
C VAL A 285 -17.61 13.71 2.05
N ILE A 286 -17.65 15.05 2.07
CA ILE A 286 -16.75 15.89 1.26
C ILE A 286 -15.29 15.58 1.58
N VAL A 287 -14.93 15.52 2.87
CA VAL A 287 -13.57 15.15 3.29
C VAL A 287 -13.19 13.76 2.78
N ALA A 288 -14.08 12.78 2.89
CA ALA A 288 -13.83 11.43 2.38
C ALA A 288 -13.61 11.39 0.86
N LEU A 289 -14.41 12.13 0.08
CA LEU A 289 -14.25 12.24 -1.37
C LEU A 289 -12.92 12.89 -1.76
N LEU A 290 -12.48 13.92 -1.03
CA LEU A 290 -11.18 14.56 -1.25
C LEU A 290 -10.01 13.64 -0.87
N LEU A 291 -10.15 12.86 0.21
CA LEU A 291 -9.16 11.86 0.60
C LEU A 291 -9.05 10.75 -0.44
N LEU A 292 -10.17 10.28 -0.98
CA LEU A 292 -10.20 9.31 -2.08
C LEU A 292 -9.52 9.86 -3.33
N ALA A 293 -9.87 11.08 -3.75
CA ALA A 293 -9.23 11.73 -4.89
C ALA A 293 -7.72 11.88 -4.71
N SER A 294 -7.30 12.34 -3.53
CA SER A 294 -5.88 12.48 -3.15
C SER A 294 -5.16 11.14 -3.18
N THR A 295 -5.80 10.06 -2.71
CA THR A 295 -5.25 8.71 -2.77
C THR A 295 -5.11 8.22 -4.22
N GLY A 296 -6.13 8.45 -5.05
CA GLY A 296 -6.10 8.17 -6.48
C GLY A 296 -4.94 8.90 -7.19
N ILE A 297 -4.73 10.18 -6.89
CA ILE A 297 -3.56 10.95 -7.38
C ILE A 297 -2.27 10.33 -6.83
N GLY A 298 -2.23 9.98 -5.55
CA GLY A 298 -1.10 9.31 -4.90
C GLY A 298 -0.63 8.05 -5.63
N TYR A 299 -1.56 7.20 -6.10
CA TYR A 299 -1.23 6.03 -6.91
C TYR A 299 -0.41 6.40 -8.16
N THR A 300 -0.74 7.52 -8.83
CA THR A 300 -0.02 7.97 -10.03
C THR A 300 1.37 8.55 -9.73
N LEU A 301 1.62 8.96 -8.49
CA LEU A 301 2.86 9.63 -8.07
C LEU A 301 3.86 8.70 -7.40
N HIS A 302 3.39 7.62 -6.76
CA HIS A 302 4.19 6.87 -5.80
C HIS A 302 5.29 5.99 -6.40
N SER A 303 5.17 5.55 -7.65
CA SER A 303 6.20 4.73 -8.32
C SER A 303 6.74 5.41 -9.58
N ASP A 304 7.96 5.06 -9.99
CA ASP A 304 8.59 5.57 -11.21
C ASP A 304 7.73 5.31 -12.46
N GLN A 305 6.90 4.26 -12.42
CA GLN A 305 5.98 3.90 -13.49
C GLN A 305 4.55 4.44 -13.27
N GLY A 306 4.21 4.84 -12.04
CA GLY A 306 2.85 5.20 -11.61
C GLY A 306 1.89 4.01 -11.63
N ASP A 307 1.03 3.90 -10.62
CA ASP A 307 -0.08 2.94 -10.63
C ASP A 307 -1.34 3.60 -11.21
N VAL A 308 -1.39 3.69 -12.53
CA VAL A 308 -2.53 4.27 -13.24
C VAL A 308 -3.79 3.42 -13.08
N ALA A 309 -3.65 2.11 -12.93
CA ALA A 309 -4.77 1.19 -12.78
C ALA A 309 -5.54 1.45 -11.48
N GLY A 310 -4.83 1.58 -10.35
CA GLY A 310 -5.43 1.95 -9.07
C GLY A 310 -6.12 3.32 -9.12
N ALA A 311 -5.51 4.30 -9.78
CA ALA A 311 -6.10 5.63 -9.95
C ALA A 311 -7.41 5.60 -10.77
N ILE A 312 -7.46 4.79 -11.83
CA ILE A 312 -8.68 4.62 -12.66
C ILE A 312 -9.82 4.03 -11.83
N VAL A 313 -9.55 3.04 -10.98
CA VAL A 313 -10.58 2.46 -10.09
C VAL A 313 -11.19 3.52 -9.18
N ILE A 314 -10.35 4.30 -8.51
CA ILE A 314 -10.82 5.40 -7.65
C ILE A 314 -11.64 6.43 -8.46
N ALA A 315 -11.19 6.77 -9.67
CA ALA A 315 -11.92 7.68 -10.54
C ALA A 315 -13.31 7.12 -10.92
N ILE A 316 -13.42 5.83 -11.27
CA ILE A 316 -14.70 5.18 -11.58
C ILE A 316 -15.63 5.24 -10.37
N GLU A 317 -15.15 4.95 -9.17
CA GLU A 317 -15.99 5.02 -7.96
C GLU A 317 -16.44 6.46 -7.66
N LEU A 318 -15.57 7.45 -7.80
CA LEU A 318 -15.93 8.88 -7.65
C LEU A 318 -16.99 9.31 -8.68
N ALA A 319 -16.87 8.86 -9.94
CA ALA A 319 -17.88 9.07 -10.97
C ALA A 319 -19.21 8.39 -10.62
N GLY A 320 -19.15 7.19 -10.02
CA GLY A 320 -20.32 6.50 -9.49
C GLY A 320 -21.02 7.28 -8.38
N VAL A 321 -20.26 7.86 -7.44
CA VAL A 321 -20.83 8.73 -6.40
C VAL A 321 -21.50 9.94 -7.04
N PHE A 322 -20.86 10.60 -8.01
CA PHE A 322 -21.46 11.70 -8.76
C PHE A 322 -22.79 11.31 -9.43
N ALA A 323 -22.80 10.17 -10.13
CA ALA A 323 -23.99 9.67 -10.83
C ALA A 323 -25.14 9.31 -9.86
N ARG A 324 -24.82 8.82 -8.66
CA ARG A 324 -25.82 8.39 -7.66
C ARG A 324 -26.34 9.50 -6.77
N GLN A 325 -25.49 10.48 -6.43
CA GLN A 325 -25.82 11.49 -5.43
C GLN A 325 -26.27 12.78 -6.12
N THR A 326 -27.56 13.10 -6.07
CA THR A 326 -28.13 14.34 -6.64
C THR A 326 -28.51 15.38 -5.58
N ASP A 327 -28.77 14.97 -4.35
CA ASP A 327 -29.08 15.82 -3.20
C ASP A 327 -28.31 15.27 -1.99
N PRO A 328 -27.47 16.08 -1.31
CA PRO A 328 -27.19 17.50 -1.52
C PRO A 328 -26.24 17.80 -2.69
N GLU A 329 -26.49 18.93 -3.37
CA GLU A 329 -25.73 19.39 -4.55
C GLU A 329 -24.22 19.51 -4.30
N SER A 330 -23.80 19.86 -3.08
CA SER A 330 -22.38 19.98 -2.78
C SER A 330 -21.65 18.64 -2.92
N ILE A 331 -22.28 17.53 -2.50
CA ILE A 331 -21.66 16.20 -2.57
C ILE A 331 -21.57 15.79 -4.04
N HIS A 332 -22.64 16.06 -4.81
CA HIS A 332 -22.68 15.86 -6.26
C HIS A 332 -21.49 16.56 -6.95
N TRP A 333 -21.37 17.88 -6.80
CA TRP A 333 -20.33 18.64 -7.50
C TRP A 333 -18.92 18.36 -6.99
N VAL A 334 -18.73 18.11 -5.69
CA VAL A 334 -17.43 17.71 -5.15
C VAL A 334 -17.02 16.34 -5.69
N ALA A 335 -17.93 15.38 -5.80
CA ALA A 335 -17.64 14.08 -6.39
C ALA A 335 -17.17 14.22 -7.85
N LEU A 336 -17.83 15.09 -8.64
CA LEU A 336 -17.40 15.39 -10.01
C LEU A 336 -16.01 16.01 -10.06
N ALA A 337 -15.76 17.03 -9.23
CA ALA A 337 -14.46 17.70 -9.17
C ALA A 337 -13.33 16.71 -8.79
N SER A 338 -13.58 15.88 -7.77
CA SER A 338 -12.69 14.80 -7.36
C SER A 338 -12.43 13.79 -8.49
N PHE A 339 -13.46 13.35 -9.19
CA PHE A 339 -13.34 12.47 -10.36
C PHE A 339 -12.46 13.08 -11.45
N VAL A 340 -12.77 14.31 -11.88
CA VAL A 340 -12.02 15.01 -12.94
C VAL A 340 -10.57 15.20 -12.53
N ALA A 341 -10.30 15.61 -11.28
CA ALA A 341 -8.94 15.75 -10.79
C ALA A 341 -8.16 14.43 -10.88
N THR A 342 -8.70 13.34 -10.32
CA THR A 342 -8.03 12.03 -10.37
C THR A 342 -7.83 11.54 -11.81
N ALA A 343 -8.84 11.66 -12.69
CA ALA A 343 -8.77 11.23 -14.08
C ALA A 343 -7.77 12.04 -14.92
N CYS A 344 -7.72 13.36 -14.74
CA CYS A 344 -6.75 14.23 -15.41
C CYS A 344 -5.32 13.88 -15.01
N PHE A 345 -5.03 13.72 -13.71
CA PHE A 345 -3.71 13.31 -13.23
C PHE A 345 -3.30 11.93 -13.75
N ALA A 346 -4.23 10.96 -13.74
CA ALA A 346 -4.00 9.63 -14.30
C ALA A 346 -3.68 9.68 -15.80
N SER A 347 -4.37 10.54 -16.57
CA SER A 347 -4.15 10.68 -18.01
C SER A 347 -2.81 11.34 -18.35
N VAL A 348 -2.44 12.41 -17.64
CA VAL A 348 -1.18 13.14 -17.86
C VAL A 348 0.04 12.27 -17.52
N ARG A 349 -0.05 11.45 -16.46
CA ARG A 349 1.02 10.50 -16.08
C ARG A 349 1.00 9.23 -16.96
N GLY A 350 -0.18 8.72 -17.32
CA GLY A 350 -0.33 7.54 -18.16
C GLY A 350 0.26 7.69 -19.56
N GLY A 351 0.15 8.88 -20.16
CA GLY A 351 0.81 9.20 -21.45
C GLY A 351 2.34 9.26 -21.38
N ARG A 352 2.92 9.27 -20.17
CA ARG A 352 4.35 9.27 -19.91
C ARG A 352 4.91 7.91 -19.52
N ILE A 353 4.10 6.84 -19.51
CA ILE A 353 4.58 5.45 -19.40
C ILE A 353 5.31 5.11 -20.70
N ARG A 354 6.51 5.68 -20.85
CA ARG A 354 7.50 5.23 -21.81
C ARG A 354 7.87 3.83 -21.35
N LEU A 355 7.54 2.84 -22.16
CA LEU A 355 8.24 1.57 -22.20
C LEU A 355 9.73 1.92 -22.39
N MET A 356 10.43 2.22 -21.29
CA MET A 356 11.86 2.49 -21.34
C MET A 356 12.49 1.23 -21.86
N ASP A 357 13.11 1.35 -23.04
CA ASP A 357 14.02 0.40 -23.66
C ASP A 357 14.96 -0.17 -22.58
N SER A 358 14.56 -1.25 -21.93
CA SER A 358 15.46 -2.08 -21.11
C SER A 358 16.50 -2.79 -21.99
N GLU A 359 16.49 -2.54 -23.29
CA GLU A 359 17.43 -3.07 -24.30
C GLU A 359 18.54 -2.07 -24.70
N ARG A 360 18.56 -0.84 -24.18
CA ARG A 360 19.76 0.02 -24.30
C ARG A 360 20.76 -0.29 -23.19
N ALA A 361 21.31 -1.50 -23.19
CA ALA A 361 22.60 -1.72 -22.55
C ALA A 361 23.68 -1.01 -23.40
N PRO A 362 24.57 -0.19 -22.81
CA PRO A 362 25.71 0.34 -23.54
C PRO A 362 26.60 -0.83 -23.95
N LEU A 363 26.74 -1.06 -25.26
CA LEU A 363 27.78 -1.92 -25.82
C LEU A 363 29.12 -1.30 -25.41
N ILE A 364 29.74 -1.89 -24.39
CA ILE A 364 31.11 -1.60 -24.00
C ILE A 364 31.98 -2.14 -25.14
N ALA A 365 32.60 -1.22 -25.89
CA ALA A 365 33.57 -1.49 -26.94
C ALA A 365 34.99 -1.68 -26.37
#